data_AF-A0A2V8ZRG1-F1
#
_entry.id   AF-A0A2V8ZRG1-F1
#
_cell.length_a   1.000
_cell.length_b   1.000
_cell.length_c   1.000
_cell.angle_alpha   90.00
_cell.angle_beta   90.00
_cell.angle_gamma   90.00
#
_symmetry.space_group_name_H-M   'P 1'
#
loop_
_entity.id
_entity.type
_entity.pdbx_description
1 polymer ?
#
loop_
_entity_poly.entity_id
_entity_poly.type
_entity_poly.pdbx_seq_one_letter_code
_entity_poly.pdbx_strand_id
1 'polypeptide(L)'
;MRTLAQGISPELLQALGWTLLHFVWQGAALAALFAVANTVCRRATPRYALAVVTLVLMMAVPVVTFTALMGREDPAVTDGARGASAIAVKPVEGVSVTARLSAPPPEIPTGQPMGILVCVEVWFLGVLLLSLRTAGGLFVIEKMRRREIKPLARELFEQCLVLQKRMGLARVIHYCQCLRLDAPAVLGWFRPMVLLPAQALTGLSEEQIEMIIAHELAHIRRLDCFVNLFQIGVETLLFYHPAVWWVSQRVRTEREHCCDDEAVSVCGDAVNYARALALMEEWRTAPSLLMAANRGPLSERVVRLLGLEGAAGRFRMAGMAVAVACLAGALLAGHAFLGVAHAALGGKANANHAQEQGSRRVIVVRPAKASTYTRSSASTEQADKDKDKDKEQRQTANKESYLDAMETAGFKNLSADELIAMKIQGVTPAYVKQIHDLGMKPTVEAFIGMRVQGITPEYIREMRSIAPNLGIDELIGMKVQGITPQYAREMRELGLQADPENLIGMKVQGITPQYVTEIDALGLKTDADDLIGMKVQGITPEYVRGLQATGLKPDVDNLIGMKVQGITPEYVKSMQDLGFKLGVEELIGAKVQGITPEFIEKARKHGFQNLTLDKLLALKQAGVI
;
A
#
# COMPACT_ATOMS: atom_id res chain seq x y z
N MET A 1 14.42 6.48 35.42
CA MET A 1 13.13 6.05 34.83
C MET A 1 12.89 4.62 35.26
N ARG A 2 11.82 4.34 36.03
CA ARG A 2 11.43 2.97 36.36
C ARG A 2 10.76 2.40 35.11
N THR A 3 11.43 1.50 34.40
CA THR A 3 10.88 0.85 33.20
C THR A 3 9.75 -0.10 33.58
N LEU A 4 8.76 -0.25 32.69
CA LEU A 4 7.64 -1.20 32.84
C LEU A 4 8.10 -2.66 32.99
N ALA A 5 9.37 -2.94 32.67
CA ALA A 5 10.01 -4.24 32.71
C ALA A 5 10.35 -4.80 34.11
N GLN A 6 10.19 -4.05 35.20
CA GLN A 6 10.55 -4.54 36.55
C GLN A 6 9.64 -5.67 37.09
N GLY A 7 8.47 -5.88 36.49
CA GLY A 7 7.54 -6.95 36.88
C GLY A 7 7.56 -8.20 35.99
N ILE A 8 8.38 -8.23 34.94
CA ILE A 8 8.44 -9.33 33.95
C ILE A 8 9.80 -10.02 34.05
N SER A 9 9.84 -11.36 34.00
CA SER A 9 11.11 -12.08 34.06
C SER A 9 12.01 -11.70 32.87
N PRO A 10 13.33 -11.51 33.07
CA PRO A 10 14.25 -11.17 31.99
C PRO A 10 14.21 -12.17 30.81
N GLU A 11 14.02 -13.45 31.12
CA GLU A 11 13.86 -14.53 30.15
C GLU A 11 12.63 -14.33 29.25
N LEU A 12 11.49 -13.93 29.83
CA LEU A 12 10.26 -13.67 29.09
C LEU A 12 10.44 -12.51 28.11
N LEU A 13 11.10 -11.45 28.57
CA LEU A 13 11.34 -10.26 27.77
C LEU A 13 12.31 -10.55 26.61
N GLN A 14 13.33 -11.36 26.84
CA GLN A 14 14.27 -11.81 25.81
C GLN A 14 13.58 -12.72 24.79
N ALA A 15 12.79 -13.70 25.25
CA ALA A 15 12.03 -14.58 24.36
C ALA A 15 11.04 -13.80 23.48
N LEU A 16 10.34 -12.83 24.06
CA LEU A 16 9.43 -11.94 23.31
C LEU A 16 10.17 -11.13 22.24
N GLY A 17 11.29 -10.50 22.59
CA GLY A 17 12.04 -9.69 21.63
C GLY A 17 12.61 -10.50 20.46
N TRP A 18 13.11 -11.71 20.73
CA TRP A 18 13.55 -12.63 19.67
C TRP A 18 12.39 -13.14 18.81
N THR A 19 11.23 -13.41 19.40
CA THR A 19 10.02 -13.78 18.65
C THR A 19 9.61 -12.67 17.68
N LEU A 20 9.58 -11.41 18.14
CA LEU A 20 9.22 -10.27 17.29
C LEU A 20 10.17 -10.12 16.09
N LEU A 21 11.47 -10.33 16.33
CA LEU A 21 12.50 -10.25 15.29
C LEU A 21 12.44 -11.42 14.30
N HIS A 22 12.26 -12.65 14.78
CA HIS A 22 12.06 -13.80 13.90
C HIS A 22 10.79 -13.66 13.05
N PHE A 23 9.75 -13.02 13.58
CA PHE A 23 8.53 -12.82 12.82
C PHE A 23 8.71 -11.95 11.57
N VAL A 24 9.73 -11.08 11.52
CA VAL A 24 9.99 -10.23 10.34
C VAL A 24 10.22 -11.07 9.07
N TRP A 25 11.05 -12.11 9.15
CA TRP A 25 11.30 -12.97 7.98
C TRP A 25 10.19 -14.03 7.82
N GLN A 26 9.63 -14.54 8.92
CA GLN A 26 8.55 -15.53 8.87
C GLN A 26 7.27 -14.95 8.24
N GLY A 27 6.88 -13.73 8.62
CA GLY A 27 5.75 -13.02 8.06
C GLY A 27 5.96 -12.69 6.58
N ALA A 28 7.15 -12.25 6.19
CA ALA A 28 7.51 -12.04 4.79
C ALA A 28 7.43 -13.34 3.95
N ALA A 29 7.94 -14.46 4.48
CA ALA A 29 7.87 -15.76 3.81
C ALA A 29 6.42 -16.25 3.63
N LEU A 30 5.58 -16.14 4.66
CA LEU A 30 4.16 -16.48 4.58
C LEU A 30 3.42 -15.60 3.56
N ALA A 31 3.70 -14.30 3.52
CA ALA A 31 3.10 -13.40 2.55
C ALA A 31 3.51 -13.74 1.11
N ALA A 32 4.78 -14.10 0.89
CA ALA A 32 5.26 -14.52 -0.42
C ALA A 32 4.61 -15.84 -0.88
N LEU A 33 4.47 -16.82 0.02
CA LEU A 33 3.73 -18.06 -0.25
C LEU A 33 2.27 -17.76 -0.62
N PHE A 34 1.62 -16.87 0.14
CA PHE A 34 0.26 -16.42 -0.16
C PHE A 34 0.17 -15.77 -1.54
N ALA A 35 1.11 -14.89 -1.90
CA ALA A 35 1.13 -14.23 -3.20
C ALA A 35 1.16 -15.26 -4.35
N VAL A 36 2.00 -16.28 -4.25
CA VAL A 36 2.08 -17.38 -5.23
C VAL A 36 0.78 -18.17 -5.27
N ALA A 37 0.28 -18.65 -4.13
CA ALA A 37 -0.95 -19.44 -4.07
C ALA A 37 -2.19 -18.66 -4.56
N ASN A 38 -2.22 -17.34 -4.35
CA ASN A 38 -3.31 -16.48 -4.81
C ASN A 38 -3.40 -16.37 -6.34
N THR A 39 -2.28 -16.56 -7.07
CA THR A 39 -2.30 -16.55 -8.55
C THR A 39 -3.08 -17.70 -9.17
N VAL A 40 -3.14 -18.84 -8.47
CA VAL A 40 -3.83 -20.06 -8.93
C VAL A 40 -5.34 -19.95 -8.70
N CYS A 41 -5.76 -19.20 -7.68
CA CYS A 41 -7.16 -19.03 -7.33
C CYS A 41 -7.84 -18.03 -8.29
N ARG A 42 -8.90 -18.46 -8.97
CA ARG A 42 -9.67 -17.59 -9.91
C ARG A 42 -10.91 -16.93 -9.28
N ARG A 43 -11.55 -17.58 -8.31
CA ARG A 43 -12.77 -17.09 -7.63
C ARG A 43 -12.43 -16.33 -6.36
N ALA A 44 -13.32 -15.43 -5.91
CA ALA A 44 -13.12 -14.63 -4.69
C ALA A 44 -13.13 -15.50 -3.41
N THR A 45 -14.05 -16.46 -3.30
CA THR A 45 -14.17 -17.32 -2.10
C THR A 45 -12.88 -18.07 -1.72
N PRO A 46 -12.19 -18.79 -2.62
CA PRO A 46 -10.93 -19.45 -2.27
C PRO A 46 -9.81 -18.46 -1.98
N ARG A 47 -9.77 -17.28 -2.63
CA ARG A 47 -8.79 -16.22 -2.31
C ARG A 47 -9.00 -15.67 -0.91
N TYR A 48 -10.25 -15.41 -0.54
CA TYR A 48 -10.62 -15.00 0.81
C TYR A 48 -10.19 -16.05 1.84
N ALA A 49 -10.54 -17.33 1.62
CA ALA A 49 -10.17 -18.40 2.55
C ALA A 49 -8.65 -18.52 2.70
N LEU A 50 -7.90 -18.47 1.59
CA LEU A 50 -6.45 -18.51 1.58
C LEU A 50 -5.84 -17.32 2.35
N ALA A 51 -6.39 -16.12 2.17
CA ALA A 51 -5.93 -14.91 2.85
C ALA A 51 -6.19 -14.99 4.37
N VAL A 52 -7.38 -15.46 4.78
CA VAL A 52 -7.71 -15.69 6.20
C VAL A 52 -6.80 -16.74 6.82
N VAL A 53 -6.57 -17.87 6.13
CA VAL A 53 -5.64 -18.92 6.61
C VAL A 53 -4.23 -18.37 6.76
N THR A 54 -3.77 -17.56 5.81
CA THR A 54 -2.45 -16.91 5.90
C THR A 54 -2.36 -16.01 7.13
N LEU A 55 -3.42 -15.23 7.40
CA LEU A 55 -3.46 -14.35 8.57
C LEU A 55 -3.48 -15.13 9.89
N VAL A 56 -4.18 -16.26 9.94
CA VAL A 56 -4.16 -17.19 11.09
C VAL A 56 -2.76 -17.78 11.28
N LEU A 57 -2.08 -18.19 10.21
CA LEU A 57 -0.70 -18.69 10.28
C LEU A 57 0.26 -17.60 10.76
N MET A 58 0.11 -16.36 10.28
CA MET A 58 0.90 -15.21 10.72
C MET A 58 0.72 -14.93 12.22
N MET A 59 -0.45 -15.22 12.79
CA MET A 59 -0.67 -15.11 14.23
C MET A 59 -0.11 -16.32 15.01
N ALA A 60 -0.16 -17.53 14.43
CA ALA A 60 0.29 -18.75 15.09
C ALA A 60 1.82 -18.89 15.14
N VAL A 61 2.54 -18.46 14.11
CA VAL A 61 4.00 -18.65 14.02
C VAL A 61 4.80 -17.93 15.12
N PRO A 62 4.48 -16.67 15.51
CA PRO A 62 5.08 -16.03 16.68
C PRO A 62 4.84 -16.81 17.98
N VAL A 63 3.65 -17.37 18.17
CA VAL A 63 3.30 -18.15 19.37
C VAL A 63 4.14 -19.42 19.43
N VAL A 64 4.27 -20.14 18.31
CA VAL A 64 5.12 -21.34 18.21
C VAL A 64 6.60 -21.00 18.43
N THR A 65 7.08 -19.89 17.87
CA THR A 65 8.47 -19.44 18.05
C THR A 65 8.73 -19.08 19.52
N PHE A 66 7.79 -18.39 20.16
CA PHE A 66 7.87 -18.02 21.56
C PHE A 66 7.88 -19.24 22.49
N THR A 67 6.99 -20.22 22.29
CA THR A 67 6.97 -21.44 23.10
C THR A 67 8.21 -22.29 22.89
N ALA A 68 8.75 -22.35 21.66
CA ALA A 68 10.01 -23.03 21.38
C ALA A 68 11.23 -22.35 22.04
N LEU A 69 11.23 -21.02 22.13
CA LEU A 69 12.28 -20.26 22.83
C LEU A 69 12.18 -20.43 24.35
N MET A 70 10.96 -20.44 24.90
CA MET A 70 10.73 -20.67 26.33
C MET A 70 11.01 -22.11 26.77
N GLY A 71 10.84 -23.08 25.86
CA GLY A 71 11.08 -24.50 26.12
C GLY A 71 12.53 -24.95 25.93
N ARG A 72 13.45 -24.04 25.55
CA ARG A 72 14.89 -24.33 25.52
C ARG A 72 15.41 -24.36 26.95
N GLU A 73 15.45 -25.54 27.55
CA GLU A 73 16.23 -25.77 28.77
C GLU A 73 17.73 -25.59 28.45
N ASP A 74 18.43 -24.90 29.34
CA ASP A 74 19.85 -24.63 29.22
C ASP A 74 20.64 -25.97 29.21
N PRO A 75 21.36 -26.34 28.14
CA PRO A 75 22.07 -27.63 28.07
C PRO A 75 23.11 -27.81 29.18
N ALA A 76 23.55 -26.72 29.83
CA ALA A 76 24.41 -26.76 31.00
C ALA A 76 23.76 -27.44 32.23
N VAL A 77 22.44 -27.40 32.35
CA VAL A 77 21.71 -28.01 33.49
C VAL A 77 21.51 -29.52 33.29
N THR A 78 21.35 -29.97 32.04
CA THR A 78 21.17 -31.39 31.71
C THR A 78 22.48 -32.17 31.70
N ASP A 79 23.59 -31.57 31.25
CA ASP A 79 24.92 -32.19 31.32
C ASP A 79 25.49 -32.20 32.75
N GLY A 80 25.19 -31.19 33.57
CA GLY A 80 25.55 -31.17 35.00
C GLY A 80 24.86 -32.28 35.80
N ALA A 81 23.58 -32.56 35.51
CA ALA A 81 22.82 -33.64 36.14
C ALA A 81 23.28 -35.05 35.70
N ARG A 82 23.74 -35.21 34.46
CA ARG A 82 24.33 -36.47 33.96
C ARG A 82 25.74 -36.71 34.48
N GLY A 83 26.55 -35.66 34.62
CA GLY A 83 27.89 -35.72 35.21
C GLY A 83 27.87 -36.04 36.70
N ALA A 84 26.89 -35.51 37.45
CA ALA A 84 26.75 -35.76 38.89
C ALA A 84 26.39 -37.21 39.23
N SER A 85 25.66 -37.93 38.35
CA SER A 85 25.36 -39.36 38.52
C SER A 85 26.50 -40.29 38.11
N ALA A 86 27.54 -39.79 37.43
CA ALA A 86 28.66 -40.61 36.95
C ALA A 86 29.86 -40.66 37.93
N ILE A 87 29.86 -39.85 38.99
CA ILE A 87 30.93 -39.84 39.99
C ILE A 87 30.45 -40.58 41.24
N ALA A 88 30.26 -41.89 41.11
CA ALA A 88 30.27 -42.80 42.25
C ALA A 88 31.73 -42.97 42.70
N VAL A 89 32.11 -42.18 43.70
CA VAL A 89 33.44 -42.13 44.32
C VAL A 89 33.85 -43.49 44.89
N LYS A 90 35.00 -44.03 44.45
CA LYS A 90 35.84 -44.89 45.30
C LYS A 90 36.82 -43.99 46.06
N PRO A 91 36.89 -44.05 47.40
CA PRO A 91 37.83 -43.23 48.14
C PRO A 91 39.23 -43.85 48.00
N VAL A 92 40.16 -43.08 47.45
CA VAL A 92 41.60 -43.34 47.62
C VAL A 92 42.11 -42.30 48.60
N GLU A 93 42.64 -42.79 49.71
CA GLU A 93 43.25 -41.99 50.76
C GLU A 93 44.49 -41.26 50.25
N GLY A 94 44.59 -39.99 50.64
CA GLY A 94 45.87 -39.31 50.77
C GLY A 94 46.40 -38.61 49.53
N VAL A 95 45.73 -37.56 49.05
CA VAL A 95 46.41 -36.35 48.54
C VAL A 95 45.55 -35.13 48.83
N SER A 96 46.09 -34.21 49.61
CA SER A 96 45.51 -32.91 49.93
C SER A 96 45.50 -32.01 48.69
N VAL A 97 44.31 -31.67 48.21
CA VAL A 97 44.11 -30.70 47.13
C VAL A 97 44.26 -29.28 47.68
N THR A 98 45.36 -28.61 47.37
CA THR A 98 45.45 -27.14 47.47
C THR A 98 46.13 -26.57 46.23
N ALA A 99 45.34 -26.35 45.19
CA ALA A 99 45.64 -25.37 44.15
C ALA A 99 44.32 -24.69 43.75
N ARG A 100 43.82 -23.80 44.61
CA ARG A 100 42.86 -22.78 44.18
C ARG A 100 43.65 -21.74 43.38
N LEU A 101 43.79 -21.98 42.07
CA LEU A 101 44.05 -20.89 41.14
C LEU A 101 42.77 -20.06 41.10
N SER A 102 42.76 -18.94 41.82
CA SER A 102 41.74 -17.91 41.70
C SER A 102 41.83 -17.34 40.29
N ALA A 103 41.11 -17.93 39.35
CA ALA A 103 40.74 -17.27 38.12
C ALA A 103 39.89 -16.04 38.50
N PRO A 104 40.09 -14.86 37.89
CA PRO A 104 39.14 -13.77 38.04
C PRO A 104 37.76 -14.29 37.64
N PRO A 105 36.68 -13.91 38.36
CA PRO A 105 35.35 -14.31 37.95
C PRO A 105 35.19 -13.91 36.48
N PRO A 106 34.68 -14.78 35.60
CA PRO A 106 34.39 -14.36 34.24
C PRO A 106 33.47 -13.15 34.36
N GLU A 107 33.92 -11.99 33.89
CA GLU A 107 33.03 -10.89 33.58
C GLU A 107 32.08 -11.43 32.51
N ILE A 108 30.94 -11.93 32.97
CA ILE A 108 29.79 -12.19 32.10
C ILE A 108 29.50 -10.82 31.50
N PRO A 109 29.51 -10.66 30.16
CA PRO A 109 28.95 -9.46 29.56
C PRO A 109 27.46 -9.47 29.90
N THR A 110 27.09 -8.92 31.06
CA THR A 110 25.71 -8.68 31.50
C THR A 110 25.08 -7.52 30.72
N GLY A 111 25.70 -7.10 29.62
CA GLY A 111 25.06 -6.31 28.60
C GLY A 111 24.06 -7.20 27.87
N GLN A 112 22.86 -7.36 28.46
CA GLN A 112 21.68 -7.63 27.64
C GLN A 112 21.75 -6.66 26.44
N PRO A 113 21.67 -7.11 25.19
CA PRO A 113 21.73 -6.20 24.06
C PRO A 113 20.57 -5.22 24.23
N MET A 114 20.88 -3.99 24.65
CA MET A 114 19.91 -2.94 25.01
C MET A 114 18.82 -2.76 23.94
N GLY A 115 19.13 -3.10 22.69
CA GLY A 115 18.18 -3.10 21.58
C GLY A 115 16.96 -4.02 21.77
N ILE A 116 17.10 -5.23 22.32
CA ILE A 116 15.98 -6.19 22.43
C ILE A 116 14.95 -5.69 23.44
N LEU A 117 15.39 -5.10 24.56
CA LEU A 117 14.51 -4.47 25.54
C LEU A 117 13.72 -3.32 24.93
N VAL A 118 14.42 -2.41 24.25
CA VAL A 118 13.79 -1.25 23.59
C VAL A 118 12.78 -1.71 22.54
N CYS A 119 13.06 -2.77 21.77
CA CYS A 119 12.11 -3.34 20.82
C CYS A 119 10.80 -3.79 21.48
N VAL A 120 10.86 -4.49 22.62
CA VAL A 120 9.67 -4.96 23.33
C VAL A 120 8.89 -3.79 23.95
N GLU A 121 9.58 -2.80 24.52
CA GLU A 121 8.93 -1.60 25.08
C GLU A 121 8.20 -0.77 24.02
N VAL A 122 8.84 -0.54 22.86
CA VAL A 122 8.24 0.16 21.72
C VAL A 122 7.05 -0.63 21.17
N TRP A 123 7.18 -1.95 21.04
CA TRP A 123 6.09 -2.81 20.61
C TRP A 123 4.89 -2.72 21.56
N PHE A 124 5.12 -2.81 22.87
CA PHE A 124 4.05 -2.73 23.88
C PHE A 124 3.34 -1.37 23.84
N LEU A 125 4.10 -0.28 23.71
CA LEU A 125 3.54 1.06 23.57
C LEU A 125 2.67 1.18 22.33
N GLY A 126 3.12 0.64 21.18
CA GLY A 126 2.34 0.61 19.94
C GLY A 126 1.03 -0.17 20.09
N VAL A 127 1.09 -1.38 20.68
CA VAL A 127 -0.08 -2.21 20.96
C VAL A 127 -1.06 -1.48 21.87
N LEU A 128 -0.58 -0.82 22.93
CA LEU A 128 -1.42 -0.06 23.86
C LEU A 128 -2.15 1.09 23.14
N LEU A 129 -1.43 1.89 22.35
CA LEU A 129 -2.00 3.02 21.61
C LEU A 129 -3.06 2.56 20.59
N LEU A 130 -2.77 1.51 19.82
CA LEU A 130 -3.71 0.95 18.84
C LEU A 130 -4.92 0.30 19.51
N SER A 131 -4.74 -0.34 20.65
CA SER A 131 -5.84 -0.91 21.45
C SER A 131 -6.75 0.19 22.00
N LEU A 132 -6.18 1.29 22.52
CA LEU A 132 -6.94 2.44 23.00
C LEU A 132 -7.72 3.12 21.86
N ARG A 133 -7.08 3.32 20.70
CA ARG A 133 -7.75 3.83 19.49
C ARG A 133 -8.94 2.95 19.09
N THR A 134 -8.75 1.64 19.07
CA THR A 134 -9.79 0.66 18.73
C THR A 134 -10.93 0.67 19.75
N ALA A 135 -10.62 0.67 21.05
CA ALA A 135 -11.60 0.76 22.13
C ALA A 135 -12.41 2.06 22.06
N GLY A 136 -11.76 3.19 21.75
CA GLY A 136 -12.43 4.47 21.50
C GLY A 136 -13.41 4.40 20.33
N GLY A 137 -13.01 3.76 19.22
CA GLY A 137 -13.89 3.53 18.07
C GLY A 137 -15.12 2.69 18.41
N LEU A 138 -14.93 1.58 19.13
CA LEU A 138 -16.03 0.73 19.61
C LEU A 138 -16.98 1.49 20.55
N PHE A 139 -16.43 2.35 21.42
CA PHE A 139 -17.23 3.19 22.32
C PHE A 139 -18.09 4.20 21.54
N VAL A 140 -17.55 4.84 20.51
CA VAL A 140 -18.30 5.75 19.64
C VAL A 140 -19.43 5.01 18.93
N ILE A 141 -19.17 3.82 18.38
CA ILE A 141 -20.17 2.99 17.70
C ILE A 141 -21.29 2.59 18.67
N GLU A 142 -20.96 2.12 19.88
CA GLU A 142 -21.97 1.73 20.89
C GLU A 142 -22.77 2.95 21.39
N LYS A 143 -22.15 4.13 21.46
CA LYS A 143 -22.84 5.39 21.77
C LYS A 143 -23.83 5.78 20.67
N MET A 144 -23.46 5.66 19.40
CA MET A 144 -24.35 5.92 18.25
C MET A 144 -25.52 4.93 18.24
N ARG A 145 -25.24 3.64 18.46
CA ARG A 145 -26.26 2.59 18.59
C ARG A 145 -27.34 2.92 19.62
N ARG A 146 -27.00 3.57 20.74
CA ARG A 146 -27.97 3.88 21.80
C ARG A 146 -28.82 5.12 21.55
N ARG A 147 -28.39 6.04 20.68
CA ARG A 147 -28.99 7.38 20.56
C ARG A 147 -29.71 7.65 19.24
N GLU A 148 -29.35 6.95 18.16
CA GLU A 148 -29.74 7.38 16.79
C GLU A 148 -30.54 6.34 16.01
N ILE A 149 -30.94 5.24 16.65
CA ILE A 149 -31.66 4.14 16.01
C ILE A 149 -33.17 4.39 15.98
N LYS A 150 -33.76 4.36 14.78
CA LYS A 150 -35.21 4.29 14.58
C LYS A 150 -35.61 2.97 13.91
N PRO A 151 -36.76 2.38 14.26
CA PRO A 151 -37.25 1.19 13.57
C PRO A 151 -37.52 1.49 12.10
N LEU A 152 -37.36 0.48 11.25
CA LEU A 152 -37.66 0.56 9.83
C LEU A 152 -39.18 0.61 9.59
N ALA A 153 -39.59 1.18 8.45
CA ALA A 153 -40.98 1.09 7.99
C ALA A 153 -41.41 -0.38 7.85
N ARG A 154 -42.70 -0.66 8.10
CA ARG A 154 -43.22 -2.02 8.21
C ARG A 154 -43.09 -2.80 6.91
N GLU A 155 -43.36 -2.15 5.79
CA GLU A 155 -43.34 -2.72 4.45
C GLU A 155 -41.94 -3.21 4.08
N LEU A 156 -40.93 -2.36 4.31
CA LEU A 156 -39.54 -2.70 4.05
C LEU A 156 -39.01 -3.75 5.05
N PHE A 157 -39.48 -3.73 6.29
CA PHE A 157 -39.14 -4.77 7.27
C PHE A 157 -39.65 -6.14 6.84
N GLU A 158 -40.86 -6.23 6.27
CA GLU A 158 -41.40 -7.49 5.73
C GLU A 158 -40.58 -7.98 4.52
N GLN A 159 -40.17 -7.08 3.62
CA GLN A 159 -39.26 -7.41 2.51
C GLN A 159 -37.90 -7.96 3.02
N CYS A 160 -37.32 -7.32 4.04
CA CYS A 160 -36.09 -7.79 4.68
C CYS A 160 -36.23 -9.23 5.21
N LEU A 161 -37.37 -9.55 5.83
CA LEU A 161 -37.64 -10.90 6.36
C LEU A 161 -37.78 -11.95 5.26
N VAL A 162 -38.41 -11.61 4.13
CA VAL A 162 -38.51 -12.51 2.97
C VAL A 162 -37.11 -12.79 2.42
N LEU A 163 -36.29 -11.75 2.25
CA LEU A 163 -34.92 -11.90 1.76
C LEU A 163 -34.03 -12.69 2.74
N GLN A 164 -34.16 -12.44 4.05
CA GLN A 164 -33.50 -13.20 5.10
C GLN A 164 -33.81 -14.70 4.99
N LYS A 165 -35.09 -15.06 4.77
CA LYS A 165 -35.50 -16.46 4.56
C LYS A 165 -34.90 -17.05 3.28
N ARG A 166 -34.90 -16.30 2.18
CA ARG A 166 -34.30 -16.73 0.90
C ARG A 166 -32.80 -17.02 1.03
N MET A 167 -32.09 -16.28 1.87
CA MET A 167 -30.66 -16.48 2.16
C MET A 167 -30.39 -17.55 3.22
N GLY A 168 -31.43 -18.20 3.75
CA GLY A 168 -31.31 -19.29 4.74
C GLY A 168 -30.81 -18.81 6.12
N LEU A 169 -31.10 -17.58 6.50
CA LEU A 169 -30.69 -17.01 7.79
C LEU A 169 -31.76 -17.25 8.87
N ALA A 170 -31.50 -18.19 9.78
CA ALA A 170 -32.37 -18.49 10.92
C ALA A 170 -32.16 -17.56 12.14
N ARG A 171 -31.17 -16.66 12.08
CA ARG A 171 -30.81 -15.77 13.19
C ARG A 171 -31.78 -14.58 13.26
N VAL A 172 -32.07 -14.09 14.46
CA VAL A 172 -32.84 -12.86 14.65
C VAL A 172 -31.97 -11.65 14.31
N ILE A 173 -32.33 -10.92 13.25
CA ILE A 173 -31.63 -9.73 12.76
C ILE A 173 -32.53 -8.51 13.01
N HIS A 174 -31.95 -7.44 13.53
CA HIS A 174 -32.67 -6.18 13.73
C HIS A 174 -32.41 -5.26 12.53
N TYR A 175 -33.46 -4.70 11.96
CA TYR A 175 -33.35 -3.74 10.86
C TYR A 175 -33.74 -2.35 11.35
N CYS A 176 -32.88 -1.37 11.11
CA CYS A 176 -33.08 -0.03 11.60
C CYS A 176 -32.65 1.01 10.56
N GLN A 177 -33.27 2.19 10.62
CA GLN A 177 -32.86 3.33 9.81
C GLN A 177 -31.99 4.30 10.63
N CYS A 178 -30.99 4.89 9.98
CA CYS A 178 -30.12 5.92 10.57
C CYS A 178 -30.01 7.14 9.64
N LEU A 179 -30.05 8.34 10.23
CA LEU A 179 -30.01 9.62 9.50
C LEU A 179 -28.58 10.16 9.30
N ARG A 180 -27.59 9.67 10.05
CA ARG A 180 -26.20 10.18 10.05
C ARG A 180 -25.19 9.21 9.41
N LEU A 181 -25.70 8.18 8.75
CA LEU A 181 -24.89 7.14 8.15
C LEU A 181 -24.85 7.39 6.64
N ASP A 182 -23.66 7.40 6.05
CA ASP A 182 -23.48 7.66 4.61
C ASP A 182 -23.53 6.37 3.77
N ALA A 183 -23.39 5.20 4.41
CA ALA A 183 -23.42 3.89 3.77
C ALA A 183 -24.02 2.83 4.72
N PRO A 184 -24.74 1.82 4.21
CA PRO A 184 -25.26 0.69 4.99
C PRO A 184 -24.17 0.04 5.85
N ALA A 185 -24.54 -0.42 7.05
CA ALA A 185 -23.61 -1.04 7.96
C ALA A 185 -24.26 -2.12 8.82
N VAL A 186 -23.54 -3.22 9.04
CA VAL A 186 -23.89 -4.25 10.01
C VAL A 186 -23.16 -4.01 11.34
N LEU A 187 -23.93 -3.92 12.43
CA LEU A 187 -23.42 -3.80 13.79
C LEU A 187 -23.75 -5.03 14.64
N GLY A 188 -22.80 -5.42 15.49
CA GLY A 188 -23.00 -6.43 16.54
C GLY A 188 -22.66 -7.86 16.11
N TRP A 189 -22.03 -8.61 17.04
CA TRP A 189 -21.54 -9.97 16.78
C TRP A 189 -22.58 -11.06 17.02
N PHE A 190 -23.29 -11.00 18.15
CA PHE A 190 -24.26 -12.03 18.57
C PHE A 190 -25.72 -11.65 18.26
N ARG A 191 -26.00 -10.35 18.20
CA ARG A 191 -27.30 -9.79 17.79
C ARG A 191 -27.05 -8.80 16.66
N PRO A 192 -26.85 -9.29 15.42
CA PRO A 192 -26.54 -8.43 14.30
C PRO A 192 -27.71 -7.49 14.00
N MET A 193 -27.34 -6.28 13.60
CA MET A 193 -28.26 -5.22 13.28
C MET A 193 -27.84 -4.59 11.96
N VAL A 194 -28.75 -4.57 11.00
CA VAL A 194 -28.55 -3.92 9.70
C VAL A 194 -29.05 -2.49 9.83
N LEU A 195 -28.15 -1.53 9.65
CA LEU A 195 -28.46 -0.11 9.59
C LEU A 195 -28.53 0.33 8.13
N LEU A 196 -29.68 0.89 7.75
CA LEU A 196 -29.89 1.45 6.42
C LEU A 196 -29.87 3.00 6.50
N PRO A 197 -29.09 3.67 5.64
CA PRO A 197 -29.05 5.13 5.62
C PRO A 197 -30.34 5.67 5.00
N ALA A 198 -30.88 6.74 5.58
CA ALA A 198 -32.14 7.32 5.11
C ALA A 198 -32.09 7.75 3.63
N GLN A 199 -30.93 8.19 3.13
CA GLN A 199 -30.78 8.58 1.72
C GLN A 199 -30.93 7.38 0.77
N ALA A 200 -30.45 6.18 1.14
CA ALA A 200 -30.61 4.99 0.31
C ALA A 200 -32.08 4.57 0.21
N LEU A 201 -32.86 4.78 1.27
CA LEU A 201 -34.30 4.49 1.28
C LEU A 201 -35.10 5.41 0.36
N THR A 202 -34.63 6.64 0.13
CA THR A 202 -35.31 7.63 -0.72
C THR A 202 -34.74 7.73 -2.14
N GLY A 203 -33.48 7.34 -2.34
CA GLY A 203 -32.74 7.55 -3.58
C GLY A 203 -32.55 6.31 -4.46
N LEU A 204 -32.85 5.12 -3.96
CA LEU A 204 -32.73 3.86 -4.70
C LEU A 204 -34.10 3.25 -5.00
N SER A 205 -34.19 2.45 -6.07
CA SER A 205 -35.38 1.65 -6.33
C SER A 205 -35.50 0.48 -5.34
N GLU A 206 -36.70 -0.10 -5.21
CA GLU A 206 -36.93 -1.25 -4.32
C GLU A 206 -36.00 -2.42 -4.64
N GLU A 207 -35.81 -2.75 -5.91
CA GLU A 207 -34.88 -3.80 -6.35
C GLU A 207 -33.42 -3.50 -5.93
N GLN A 208 -33.00 -2.24 -6.01
CA GLN A 208 -31.66 -1.82 -5.60
C GLN A 208 -31.46 -1.91 -4.09
N ILE A 209 -32.49 -1.55 -3.32
CA ILE A 209 -32.49 -1.70 -1.87
C ILE A 209 -32.40 -3.18 -1.49
N GLU A 210 -33.14 -4.06 -2.17
CA GLU A 210 -33.05 -5.51 -1.94
C GLU A 210 -31.63 -6.04 -2.18
N MET A 211 -30.96 -5.62 -3.26
CA MET A 211 -29.58 -6.04 -3.56
C MET A 211 -28.58 -5.60 -2.50
N ILE A 212 -28.74 -4.38 -1.97
CA ILE A 212 -27.89 -3.87 -0.88
C ILE A 212 -28.15 -4.64 0.42
N ILE A 213 -29.42 -4.89 0.76
CA ILE A 213 -29.75 -5.68 1.95
C ILE A 213 -29.20 -7.10 1.80
N ALA A 214 -29.25 -7.70 0.60
CA ALA A 214 -28.66 -9.01 0.33
C ALA A 214 -27.14 -9.01 0.59
N HIS A 215 -26.44 -7.94 0.19
CA HIS A 215 -25.02 -7.76 0.49
C HIS A 215 -24.74 -7.68 2.00
N GLU A 216 -25.50 -6.87 2.74
CA GLU A 216 -25.34 -6.77 4.21
C GLU A 216 -25.70 -8.09 4.93
N LEU A 217 -26.70 -8.82 4.42
CA LEU A 217 -27.05 -10.14 4.95
C LEU A 217 -25.97 -11.18 4.66
N ALA A 218 -25.26 -11.08 3.53
CA ALA A 218 -24.12 -11.94 3.22
C ALA A 218 -23.01 -11.77 4.27
N HIS A 219 -22.72 -10.55 4.73
CA HIS A 219 -21.77 -10.33 5.84
C HIS A 219 -22.17 -11.04 7.14
N ILE A 220 -23.47 -11.04 7.46
CA ILE A 220 -24.01 -11.73 8.65
C ILE A 220 -23.89 -13.24 8.49
N ARG A 221 -24.26 -13.76 7.32
CA ARG A 221 -24.22 -15.20 7.00
C ARG A 221 -22.80 -15.75 7.04
N ARG A 222 -21.84 -15.02 6.47
CA ARG A 222 -20.42 -15.38 6.43
C ARG A 222 -19.67 -15.08 7.73
N LEU A 223 -20.36 -14.53 8.74
CA LEU A 223 -19.78 -14.20 10.05
C LEU A 223 -18.58 -13.24 9.96
N ASP A 224 -18.59 -12.34 8.98
CA ASP A 224 -17.46 -11.45 8.69
C ASP A 224 -17.10 -10.52 9.86
N CYS A 225 -18.05 -10.24 10.75
CA CYS A 225 -17.80 -9.47 11.96
C CYS A 225 -16.75 -10.12 12.89
N PHE A 226 -16.67 -11.45 12.93
CA PHE A 226 -15.66 -12.18 13.71
C PHE A 226 -14.30 -12.14 13.02
N VAL A 227 -14.27 -12.30 11.70
CA VAL A 227 -13.03 -12.17 10.91
C VAL A 227 -12.48 -10.75 11.03
N ASN A 228 -13.34 -9.73 10.98
CA ASN A 228 -12.92 -8.35 11.18
C ASN A 228 -12.36 -8.10 12.59
N LEU A 229 -12.95 -8.69 13.64
CA LEU A 229 -12.41 -8.63 15.00
C LEU A 229 -11.02 -9.30 15.08
N PHE A 230 -10.87 -10.46 14.45
CA PHE A 230 -9.59 -11.15 14.35
C PHE A 230 -8.55 -10.29 13.61
N GLN A 231 -8.92 -9.68 12.47
CA GLN A 231 -8.05 -8.77 11.73
C GLN A 231 -7.57 -7.60 12.57
N ILE A 232 -8.48 -6.96 13.33
CA ILE A 232 -8.12 -5.87 14.25
C ILE A 232 -7.10 -6.34 15.28
N GLY A 233 -7.30 -7.54 15.85
CA GLY A 233 -6.35 -8.13 16.78
C GLY A 233 -4.97 -8.37 16.15
N VAL A 234 -4.93 -8.96 14.95
CA VAL A 234 -3.68 -9.23 14.22
C VAL A 234 -2.98 -7.94 13.81
N GLU A 235 -3.70 -6.96 13.25
CA GLU A 235 -3.16 -5.64 12.88
C GLU A 235 -2.64 -4.88 14.11
N THR A 236 -3.28 -5.05 15.28
CA THR A 236 -2.83 -4.41 16.53
C THR A 236 -1.54 -5.05 17.05
N LEU A 237 -1.44 -6.38 17.04
CA LEU A 237 -0.29 -7.10 17.59
C LEU A 237 0.92 -7.09 16.64
N LEU A 238 0.68 -7.12 15.34
CA LEU A 238 1.70 -7.21 14.29
C LEU A 238 1.79 -5.91 13.47
N PHE A 239 1.42 -4.78 14.06
CA PHE A 239 1.31 -3.47 13.41
C PHE A 239 2.59 -3.01 12.70
N TYR A 240 3.74 -3.48 13.14
CA TYR A 240 5.05 -3.11 12.59
C TYR A 240 5.36 -3.81 11.26
N HIS A 241 4.58 -4.82 10.86
CA HIS A 241 4.91 -5.67 9.71
C HIS A 241 4.09 -5.31 8.45
N PRO A 242 4.68 -4.72 7.39
CA PRO A 242 3.95 -4.28 6.20
C PRO A 242 3.23 -5.42 5.46
N ALA A 243 3.80 -6.63 5.44
CA ALA A 243 3.14 -7.76 4.80
C ALA A 243 1.84 -8.20 5.49
N VAL A 244 1.70 -7.99 6.81
CA VAL A 244 0.45 -8.27 7.53
C VAL A 244 -0.63 -7.30 7.09
N TRP A 245 -0.30 -6.00 6.97
CA TRP A 245 -1.21 -4.99 6.42
C TRP A 245 -1.65 -5.33 4.99
N TRP A 246 -0.73 -5.78 4.16
CA TRP A 246 -1.04 -6.19 2.79
C TRP A 246 -2.00 -7.40 2.73
N VAL A 247 -1.73 -8.47 3.49
CA VAL A 247 -2.63 -9.64 3.54
C VAL A 247 -3.99 -9.25 4.14
N SER A 248 -4.00 -8.43 5.20
CA SER A 248 -5.25 -7.96 5.81
C SER A 248 -6.07 -7.12 4.82
N GLN A 249 -5.42 -6.24 4.05
CA GLN A 249 -6.09 -5.49 2.98
C GLN A 249 -6.67 -6.43 1.92
N ARG A 250 -5.98 -7.52 1.57
CA ARG A 250 -6.52 -8.53 0.65
C ARG A 250 -7.74 -9.25 1.22
N VAL A 251 -7.74 -9.60 2.52
CA VAL A 251 -8.94 -10.13 3.19
C VAL A 251 -10.10 -9.14 3.08
N ARG A 252 -9.85 -7.83 3.30
CA ARG A 252 -10.90 -6.79 3.17
C ARG A 252 -11.46 -6.75 1.75
N THR A 253 -10.62 -6.67 0.72
CA THR A 253 -11.07 -6.62 -0.68
C THR A 253 -11.84 -7.88 -1.09
N GLU A 254 -11.29 -9.06 -0.82
CA GLU A 254 -11.91 -10.34 -1.21
C GLU A 254 -13.20 -10.63 -0.43
N ARG A 255 -13.34 -10.09 0.79
CA ARG A 255 -14.58 -10.15 1.57
C ARG A 255 -15.72 -9.44 0.84
N GLU A 256 -15.50 -8.19 0.43
CA GLU A 256 -16.52 -7.42 -0.30
C GLU A 256 -16.89 -8.12 -1.61
N HIS A 257 -15.91 -8.68 -2.31
CA HIS A 257 -16.14 -9.48 -3.52
C HIS A 257 -16.99 -10.74 -3.28
N CYS A 258 -16.77 -11.45 -2.17
CA CYS A 258 -17.59 -12.59 -1.81
C CYS A 258 -19.03 -12.18 -1.51
N CYS A 259 -19.23 -11.07 -0.81
CA CYS A 259 -20.57 -10.56 -0.50
C CYS A 259 -21.29 -10.04 -1.75
N ASP A 260 -20.57 -9.40 -2.67
CA ASP A 260 -21.09 -9.00 -3.98
C ASP A 260 -21.55 -10.22 -4.80
N ASP A 261 -20.72 -11.26 -4.87
CA ASP A 261 -21.05 -12.49 -5.59
C ASP A 261 -22.32 -13.16 -5.01
N GLU A 262 -22.46 -13.16 -3.68
CA GLU A 262 -23.63 -13.71 -3.00
C GLU A 262 -24.89 -12.85 -3.24
N ALA A 263 -24.78 -11.52 -3.17
CA ALA A 263 -25.89 -10.61 -3.48
C ALA A 263 -26.39 -10.78 -4.93
N VAL A 264 -25.47 -10.83 -5.89
CA VAL A 264 -25.79 -11.06 -7.31
C VAL A 264 -26.40 -12.45 -7.51
N SER A 265 -25.93 -13.48 -6.80
CA SER A 265 -26.49 -14.83 -6.93
C SER A 265 -27.94 -14.94 -6.45
N VAL A 266 -28.36 -14.09 -5.50
CA VAL A 266 -29.72 -14.10 -4.93
C VAL A 266 -30.68 -13.20 -5.72
N CYS A 267 -30.20 -12.04 -6.19
CA CYS A 267 -31.03 -11.04 -6.84
C CYS A 267 -30.98 -11.09 -8.38
N GLY A 268 -29.91 -11.64 -8.97
CA GLY A 268 -29.81 -11.95 -10.40
C GLY A 268 -29.39 -10.81 -11.35
N ASP A 269 -29.38 -9.55 -10.90
CA ASP A 269 -29.04 -8.40 -11.75
C ASP A 269 -27.77 -7.66 -11.30
N ALA A 270 -26.63 -8.06 -11.89
CA ALA A 270 -25.34 -7.46 -11.59
C ALA A 270 -25.22 -6.00 -12.07
N VAL A 271 -25.92 -5.62 -13.14
CA VAL A 271 -25.83 -4.26 -13.73
C VAL A 271 -26.60 -3.28 -12.88
N ASN A 272 -27.81 -3.66 -12.45
CA ASN A 272 -28.60 -2.84 -11.55
C ASN A 272 -27.95 -2.73 -10.17
N TYR A 273 -27.28 -3.79 -9.69
CA TYR A 273 -26.47 -3.72 -8.48
C TYR A 273 -25.27 -2.76 -8.63
N ALA A 274 -24.53 -2.84 -9.73
CA ALA A 274 -23.42 -1.92 -10.01
C ALA A 274 -23.88 -0.46 -10.09
N ARG A 275 -25.08 -0.21 -10.63
CA ARG A 275 -25.72 1.13 -10.62
C ARG A 275 -26.04 1.59 -9.20
N ALA A 276 -26.58 0.73 -8.35
CA ALA A 276 -26.83 1.05 -6.94
C ALA A 276 -25.54 1.44 -6.21
N LEU A 277 -24.46 0.68 -6.40
CA LEU A 277 -23.14 0.99 -5.83
C LEU A 277 -22.59 2.32 -6.33
N ALA A 278 -22.76 2.64 -7.62
CA ALA A 278 -22.32 3.91 -8.20
C ALA A 278 -23.09 5.11 -7.63
N LEU A 279 -24.42 5.00 -7.48
CA LEU A 279 -25.25 6.03 -6.86
C LEU A 279 -24.86 6.26 -5.39
N MET A 280 -24.57 5.20 -4.66
CA MET A 280 -24.12 5.32 -3.27
C MET A 280 -22.75 5.99 -3.14
N GLU A 281 -21.83 5.76 -4.08
CA GLU A 281 -20.54 6.46 -4.10
C GLU A 281 -20.71 7.94 -4.46
N GLU A 282 -21.67 8.29 -5.31
CA GLU A 282 -22.01 9.69 -5.64
C GLU A 282 -22.51 10.47 -4.41
N TRP A 283 -23.24 9.81 -3.51
CA TRP A 283 -23.70 10.44 -2.26
C TRP A 283 -22.61 10.62 -1.22
N ARG A 284 -21.47 9.97 -1.41
CA ARG A 284 -20.34 10.05 -0.48
C ARG A 284 -19.58 11.34 -0.72
N THR A 285 -19.81 12.36 0.10
CA THR A 285 -18.99 13.57 0.14
C THR A 285 -17.58 13.23 0.67
N ALA A 286 -16.69 12.78 -0.21
CA ALA A 286 -15.28 12.62 0.11
C ALA A 286 -14.51 13.94 -0.16
N PRO A 287 -13.59 14.36 0.72
CA PRO A 287 -12.68 15.46 0.44
C PRO A 287 -11.89 15.20 -0.85
N SER A 288 -11.89 16.17 -1.76
CA SER A 288 -11.26 16.14 -3.10
C SER A 288 -9.76 15.79 -3.11
N LEU A 289 -9.09 15.88 -1.97
CA LEU A 289 -7.66 15.64 -1.81
C LEU A 289 -7.24 14.15 -1.92
N LEU A 290 -8.20 13.22 -1.91
CA LEU A 290 -7.97 11.76 -2.05
C LEU A 290 -8.34 11.19 -3.43
N MET A 291 -8.92 11.99 -4.34
CA MET A 291 -9.35 11.51 -5.66
C MET A 291 -8.21 11.36 -6.68
N ALA A 292 -7.02 11.90 -6.41
CA ALA A 292 -5.95 12.00 -7.41
C ALA A 292 -5.14 10.71 -7.63
N ALA A 293 -5.28 9.67 -6.79
CA ALA A 293 -4.32 8.55 -6.81
C ALA A 293 -4.90 7.13 -6.74
N ASN A 294 -6.22 6.93 -6.61
CA ASN A 294 -6.78 5.57 -6.61
C ASN A 294 -8.21 5.52 -7.13
N ARG A 295 -8.49 4.53 -8.00
CA ARG A 295 -9.85 4.02 -8.17
C ARG A 295 -10.34 3.60 -6.78
N GLY A 296 -11.38 4.23 -6.27
CA GLY A 296 -11.92 3.89 -4.93
C GLY A 296 -12.36 2.41 -4.87
N PRO A 297 -12.42 1.81 -3.66
CA PRO A 297 -12.77 0.40 -3.47
C PRO A 297 -14.15 0.04 -4.05
N LEU A 298 -15.07 1.00 -4.19
CA LEU A 298 -16.39 0.80 -4.82
C LEU A 298 -16.29 0.77 -6.35
N SER A 299 -15.44 1.60 -6.95
CA SER A 299 -15.23 1.61 -8.41
C SER A 299 -14.59 0.30 -8.90
N GLU A 300 -13.70 -0.31 -8.12
CA GLU A 300 -13.15 -1.65 -8.41
C GLU A 300 -14.24 -2.72 -8.41
N ARG A 301 -15.18 -2.67 -7.45
CA ARG A 301 -16.32 -3.57 -7.37
C ARG A 301 -17.24 -3.42 -8.58
N VAL A 302 -17.56 -2.19 -9.00
CA VAL A 302 -18.37 -1.91 -10.21
C VAL A 302 -17.71 -2.48 -11.47
N VAL A 303 -16.42 -2.22 -11.68
CA VAL A 303 -15.66 -2.74 -12.83
C VAL A 303 -15.65 -4.28 -12.84
N ARG A 304 -15.46 -4.90 -11.68
CA ARG A 304 -15.49 -6.35 -11.51
C ARG A 304 -16.87 -6.95 -11.83
N LEU A 305 -17.94 -6.36 -11.29
CA LEU A 305 -19.32 -6.81 -11.50
C LEU A 305 -19.74 -6.73 -12.97
N LEU A 306 -19.26 -5.72 -13.69
CA LEU A 306 -19.50 -5.54 -15.13
C LEU A 306 -18.60 -6.42 -16.01
N GLY A 307 -17.70 -7.24 -15.42
CA GLY A 307 -16.84 -8.16 -16.16
C GLY A 307 -15.74 -7.47 -16.99
N LEU A 308 -15.41 -6.22 -16.68
CA LEU A 308 -14.46 -5.40 -17.45
C LEU A 308 -12.97 -5.73 -17.14
N GLU A 309 -12.69 -6.79 -16.39
CA GLU A 309 -11.34 -7.23 -15.99
C GLU A 309 -10.63 -8.06 -17.08
N GLY A 310 -10.54 -7.54 -18.31
CA GLY A 310 -9.96 -8.26 -19.46
C GLY A 310 -8.42 -8.37 -19.49
N ALA A 311 -7.67 -7.69 -18.60
CA ALA A 311 -6.22 -7.51 -18.75
C ALA A 311 -5.33 -8.04 -17.60
N ALA A 312 -5.88 -8.73 -16.60
CA ALA A 312 -5.14 -9.12 -15.39
C ALA A 312 -4.15 -10.29 -15.55
N GLY A 313 -4.08 -10.93 -16.73
CA GLY A 313 -3.24 -12.12 -16.95
C GLY A 313 -1.73 -11.86 -16.98
N ARG A 314 -1.28 -10.75 -17.57
CA ARG A 314 0.14 -10.42 -17.74
C ARG A 314 0.80 -9.95 -16.44
N PHE A 315 0.09 -9.17 -15.62
CA PHE A 315 0.56 -8.70 -14.32
C PHE A 315 0.66 -9.82 -13.26
N ARG A 316 -0.15 -10.89 -13.37
CA ARG A 316 -0.09 -12.05 -12.46
C ARG A 316 1.23 -12.83 -12.58
N MET A 317 1.79 -12.94 -13.78
CA MET A 317 3.06 -13.65 -14.01
C MET A 317 4.28 -12.88 -13.51
N ALA A 318 4.31 -11.55 -13.72
CA ALA A 318 5.37 -10.69 -13.20
C ALA A 318 5.37 -10.65 -11.65
N GLY A 319 4.18 -10.58 -11.04
CA GLY A 319 4.03 -10.64 -9.58
C GLY A 319 4.50 -11.96 -8.96
N MET A 320 4.37 -13.08 -9.69
CA MET A 320 4.84 -14.39 -9.23
C MET A 320 6.37 -14.46 -9.14
N ALA A 321 7.08 -13.91 -10.13
CA ALA A 321 8.56 -13.89 -10.12
C ALA A 321 9.10 -13.08 -8.94
N VAL A 322 8.51 -11.92 -8.66
CA VAL A 322 8.86 -11.08 -7.51
C VAL A 322 8.57 -11.81 -6.19
N ALA A 323 7.40 -12.46 -6.07
CA ALA A 323 7.05 -13.22 -4.87
C ALA A 323 8.03 -14.37 -4.59
N VAL A 324 8.45 -15.11 -5.62
CA VAL A 324 9.43 -16.20 -5.47
C VAL A 324 10.81 -15.66 -5.05
N ALA A 325 11.25 -14.54 -5.62
CA ALA A 325 12.51 -13.90 -5.22
C ALA A 325 12.46 -13.41 -3.75
N CYS A 326 11.34 -12.79 -3.34
CA CYS A 326 11.13 -12.37 -1.95
C CYS A 326 11.10 -13.57 -0.99
N LEU A 327 10.49 -14.70 -1.39
CA LEU A 327 10.48 -15.92 -0.59
C LEU A 327 11.90 -16.47 -0.38
N ALA A 328 12.71 -16.55 -1.44
CA ALA A 328 14.10 -16.99 -1.35
C ALA A 328 14.92 -16.08 -0.42
N GLY A 329 14.75 -14.75 -0.55
CA GLY A 329 15.41 -13.77 0.33
C GLY A 329 14.99 -13.92 1.80
N ALA A 330 13.70 -14.10 2.08
CA ALA A 330 13.18 -14.29 3.43
C ALA A 330 13.71 -15.59 4.09
N LEU A 331 13.80 -16.68 3.33
CA LEU A 331 14.35 -17.95 3.81
C LEU A 331 15.87 -17.86 4.08
N LEU A 332 16.62 -17.19 3.20
CA LEU A 332 18.04 -16.93 3.40
C LEU A 332 18.30 -16.05 4.64
N ALA A 333 17.51 -15.00 4.83
CA ALA A 333 17.55 -14.18 6.03
C ALA A 333 17.22 -15.01 7.29
N GLY A 334 16.21 -15.86 7.23
CA GLY A 334 15.88 -16.79 8.33
C GLY A 334 17.03 -17.72 8.70
N HIS A 335 17.74 -18.27 7.70
CA HIS A 335 18.93 -19.11 7.93
C HIS A 335 20.09 -18.34 8.57
N ALA A 336 20.34 -17.10 8.14
CA ALA A 336 21.35 -16.23 8.74
C ALA A 336 21.01 -15.85 10.20
N PHE A 337 19.74 -15.54 10.49
CA PHE A 337 19.26 -15.23 11.83
C PHE A 337 19.32 -16.43 12.79
N LEU A 338 19.02 -17.64 12.30
CA LEU A 338 19.21 -18.87 13.09
C LEU A 338 20.69 -19.09 13.43
N GLY A 339 21.62 -18.79 12.52
CA GLY A 339 23.06 -18.85 12.78
C GLY A 339 23.54 -17.84 13.83
N VAL A 340 23.05 -16.60 13.79
CA VAL A 340 23.38 -15.56 14.78
C VAL A 340 22.76 -15.83 16.15
N ALA A 341 21.50 -16.30 16.20
CA ALA A 341 20.86 -16.70 17.46
C ALA A 341 21.58 -17.90 18.10
N HIS A 342 22.07 -18.85 17.29
CA HIS A 342 22.86 -19.99 17.76
C HIS A 342 24.26 -19.57 18.25
N ALA A 343 24.90 -18.60 17.61
CA ALA A 343 26.18 -18.04 18.06
C ALA A 343 26.05 -17.20 19.34
N ALA A 344 24.95 -16.44 19.48
CA ALA A 344 24.66 -15.61 20.65
C ALA A 344 24.25 -16.44 21.88
N LEU A 345 23.62 -17.61 21.68
CA LEU A 345 23.22 -18.53 22.76
C LEU A 345 24.20 -19.69 22.99
N GLY A 346 25.12 -19.97 22.06
CA GLY A 346 26.00 -21.15 22.06
C GLY A 346 27.51 -20.86 22.12
N GLY A 347 27.90 -19.64 22.45
CA GLY A 347 29.31 -19.22 22.45
C GLY A 347 30.15 -19.82 23.58
N LYS A 348 30.46 -21.14 23.53
CA LYS A 348 31.62 -21.74 24.22
C LYS A 348 32.08 -23.13 23.76
N ALA A 349 31.47 -23.77 22.76
CA ALA A 349 31.79 -25.19 22.48
C ALA A 349 32.87 -25.48 21.41
N ASN A 350 33.24 -24.55 20.52
CA ASN A 350 34.03 -24.90 19.32
C ASN A 350 35.41 -24.26 19.19
N ALA A 351 36.19 -24.19 20.28
CA ALA A 351 37.61 -23.78 20.20
C ALA A 351 38.60 -24.96 20.17
N ASN A 352 38.18 -26.21 20.40
CA ASN A 352 39.12 -27.33 20.65
C ASN A 352 39.18 -28.43 19.57
N HIS A 353 38.54 -28.28 18.40
CA HIS A 353 38.55 -29.34 17.37
C HIS A 353 39.37 -29.03 16.10
N ALA A 354 40.12 -27.92 16.06
CA ALA A 354 40.87 -27.53 14.86
C ALA A 354 42.25 -28.20 14.69
N GLN A 355 42.60 -29.20 15.50
CA GLN A 355 43.95 -29.78 15.49
C GLN A 355 43.95 -31.31 15.53
N GLU A 356 43.20 -31.96 14.64
CA GLU A 356 43.45 -33.38 14.30
C GLU A 356 42.65 -33.75 13.04
N GLN A 357 43.27 -33.68 11.86
CA GLN A 357 43.08 -34.59 10.73
C GLN A 357 43.82 -34.07 9.49
N GLY A 358 45.11 -34.40 9.43
CA GLY A 358 45.83 -34.48 8.17
C GLY A 358 45.56 -35.81 7.46
N SER A 359 45.67 -35.77 6.13
CA SER A 359 45.94 -36.90 5.24
C SER A 359 44.79 -37.86 4.87
N ARG A 360 44.15 -37.57 3.72
CA ARG A 360 43.85 -38.60 2.71
C ARG A 360 43.60 -37.98 1.33
N ARG A 361 44.57 -38.11 0.42
CA ARG A 361 44.39 -37.86 -1.02
C ARG A 361 43.63 -39.05 -1.62
N VAL A 362 42.55 -38.77 -2.35
CA VAL A 362 41.89 -39.75 -3.23
C VAL A 362 41.96 -39.22 -4.66
N ILE A 363 42.56 -40.04 -5.51
CA ILE A 363 42.73 -39.88 -6.95
C ILE A 363 41.41 -40.25 -7.61
N VAL A 364 40.86 -39.39 -8.46
CA VAL A 364 39.77 -39.76 -9.39
C VAL A 364 40.14 -39.31 -10.80
N VAL A 365 40.26 -40.33 -11.66
CA VAL A 365 40.55 -40.27 -13.09
C VAL A 365 39.32 -39.78 -13.86
N ARG A 366 39.56 -38.91 -14.84
CA ARG A 366 38.58 -38.46 -15.84
C ARG A 366 39.02 -38.99 -17.20
N PRO A 367 38.08 -39.39 -18.09
CA PRO A 367 38.26 -39.07 -19.49
C PRO A 367 37.05 -38.36 -20.11
N ALA A 368 37.40 -37.65 -21.17
CA ALA A 368 36.65 -36.64 -21.89
C ALA A 368 35.58 -37.18 -22.85
N LYS A 369 34.61 -36.33 -23.18
CA LYS A 369 33.98 -36.31 -24.50
C LYS A 369 33.99 -34.88 -25.04
N ALA A 370 34.35 -34.81 -26.32
CA ALA A 370 34.64 -33.64 -27.12
C ALA A 370 33.40 -33.05 -27.80
N SER A 371 33.43 -31.72 -27.96
CA SER A 371 33.34 -30.98 -29.24
C SER A 371 32.06 -31.10 -30.10
N THR A 372 31.23 -30.04 -30.13
CA THR A 372 31.11 -28.99 -31.20
C THR A 372 30.50 -29.48 -32.53
N TYR A 373 29.31 -28.98 -32.93
CA TYR A 373 29.07 -28.07 -34.09
C TYR A 373 27.58 -27.87 -34.42
N THR A 374 27.20 -26.60 -34.47
CA THR A 374 26.31 -25.78 -35.34
C THR A 374 25.29 -26.37 -36.36
N ARG A 375 24.10 -25.70 -36.35
CA ARG A 375 23.21 -25.20 -37.44
C ARG A 375 22.33 -26.13 -38.32
N SER A 376 21.02 -25.83 -38.24
CA SER A 376 20.05 -25.45 -39.31
C SER A 376 19.85 -26.35 -40.54
N SER A 377 18.62 -26.83 -40.75
CA SER A 377 17.72 -26.41 -41.85
C SER A 377 16.40 -27.20 -41.89
N ALA A 378 15.39 -26.55 -42.48
CA ALA A 378 14.01 -26.97 -42.74
C ALA A 378 13.83 -28.31 -43.47
N SER A 379 12.65 -28.94 -43.34
CA SER A 379 11.59 -28.98 -44.39
C SER A 379 10.46 -29.99 -44.10
N THR A 380 9.21 -29.52 -44.32
CA THR A 380 8.03 -30.17 -44.93
C THR A 380 7.51 -31.53 -44.45
N GLU A 381 6.22 -31.63 -44.09
CA GLU A 381 5.18 -32.35 -44.88
C GLU A 381 3.79 -32.40 -44.20
N GLN A 382 2.78 -32.49 -45.08
CA GLN A 382 1.32 -32.39 -44.92
C GLN A 382 0.63 -33.61 -44.28
N ALA A 383 -0.62 -33.39 -43.82
CA ALA A 383 -1.86 -34.14 -44.10
C ALA A 383 -2.88 -33.90 -42.96
N ASP A 384 -4.21 -33.92 -43.08
CA ASP A 384 -5.23 -33.88 -44.13
C ASP A 384 -6.61 -33.93 -43.39
N LYS A 385 -7.70 -33.52 -44.08
CA LYS A 385 -9.14 -33.81 -43.85
C LYS A 385 -9.93 -33.06 -42.77
N ASP A 386 -11.24 -32.80 -42.90
CA ASP A 386 -12.22 -32.61 -43.99
C ASP A 386 -13.58 -32.33 -43.26
N LYS A 387 -14.41 -31.39 -43.77
CA LYS A 387 -15.91 -31.29 -43.73
C LYS A 387 -16.71 -31.41 -42.40
N ASP A 388 -17.93 -30.89 -42.22
CA ASP A 388 -18.97 -30.34 -43.09
C ASP A 388 -19.94 -29.43 -42.27
N LYS A 389 -20.58 -28.50 -43.00
CA LYS A 389 -21.92 -27.85 -42.89
C LYS A 389 -22.69 -27.74 -41.56
N ASP A 390 -23.28 -26.55 -41.34
CA ASP A 390 -24.73 -26.35 -41.55
C ASP A 390 -25.12 -24.86 -41.69
N LYS A 391 -26.14 -24.61 -42.53
CA LYS A 391 -26.77 -23.32 -42.82
C LYS A 391 -28.20 -23.36 -42.28
N GLU A 392 -28.67 -22.35 -41.54
CA GLU A 392 -30.05 -21.86 -41.71
C GLU A 392 -30.31 -20.41 -41.24
N GLN A 393 -30.72 -19.58 -42.21
CA GLN A 393 -31.71 -18.47 -42.24
C GLN A 393 -31.70 -17.35 -41.17
N ARG A 394 -31.45 -16.07 -41.52
CA ARG A 394 -32.20 -15.04 -42.30
C ARG A 394 -32.99 -14.07 -41.41
N GLN A 395 -32.56 -12.81 -41.33
CA GLN A 395 -33.43 -11.63 -41.42
C GLN A 395 -32.61 -10.38 -41.77
N THR A 396 -32.96 -9.78 -42.89
CA THR A 396 -32.33 -8.63 -43.54
C THR A 396 -32.94 -7.32 -43.03
N ALA A 397 -32.09 -6.36 -42.64
CA ALA A 397 -32.39 -4.94 -42.70
C ALA A 397 -31.17 -4.21 -43.28
N ASN A 398 -31.40 -3.50 -44.38
CA ASN A 398 -30.42 -2.82 -45.21
C ASN A 398 -29.78 -1.64 -44.45
N LYS A 399 -28.56 -1.83 -43.92
CA LYS A 399 -27.57 -0.82 -43.53
C LYS A 399 -26.24 -1.44 -43.94
N GLU A 400 -25.34 -0.68 -44.58
CA GLU A 400 -23.94 -1.13 -44.74
C GLU A 400 -23.50 -1.76 -43.42
N SER A 401 -23.10 -3.03 -43.47
CA SER A 401 -22.80 -3.75 -42.24
C SER A 401 -21.70 -2.96 -41.55
N TYR A 402 -21.85 -2.70 -40.24
CA TYR A 402 -20.80 -2.03 -39.47
C TYR A 402 -19.42 -2.71 -39.68
N LEU A 403 -19.44 -4.02 -39.96
CA LEU A 403 -18.34 -4.83 -40.46
C LEU A 403 -17.71 -4.25 -41.74
N ASP A 404 -18.48 -4.12 -42.82
CA ASP A 404 -18.01 -3.63 -44.13
C ASP A 404 -17.42 -2.20 -44.03
N ALA A 405 -18.04 -1.36 -43.19
CA ALA A 405 -17.57 0.00 -42.95
C ALA A 405 -16.26 0.05 -42.13
N MET A 406 -16.06 -0.87 -41.19
CA MET A 406 -14.84 -1.00 -40.40
C MET A 406 -13.68 -1.62 -41.19
N GLU A 407 -13.98 -2.57 -42.09
CA GLU A 407 -13.00 -3.11 -43.04
C GLU A 407 -12.48 -2.04 -44.00
N THR A 408 -13.39 -1.18 -44.50
CA THR A 408 -13.03 -0.03 -45.35
C THR A 408 -12.20 1.01 -44.59
N ALA A 409 -12.42 1.16 -43.27
CA ALA A 409 -11.66 2.06 -42.41
C ALA A 409 -10.25 1.53 -42.04
N GLY A 410 -9.91 0.30 -42.45
CA GLY A 410 -8.56 -0.26 -42.36
C GLY A 410 -8.37 -1.38 -41.34
N PHE A 411 -9.44 -1.85 -40.68
CA PHE A 411 -9.37 -2.99 -39.77
C PHE A 411 -9.80 -4.28 -40.47
N LYS A 412 -8.83 -5.14 -40.81
CA LYS A 412 -9.07 -6.48 -41.36
C LYS A 412 -8.87 -7.52 -40.26
N ASN A 413 -9.77 -8.51 -40.17
CA ASN A 413 -9.74 -9.61 -39.19
C ASN A 413 -9.99 -9.20 -37.73
N LEU A 414 -10.98 -8.34 -37.46
CA LEU A 414 -11.43 -8.10 -36.09
C LEU A 414 -12.24 -9.29 -35.57
N SER A 415 -12.01 -9.68 -34.32
CA SER A 415 -12.85 -10.65 -33.63
C SER A 415 -14.25 -10.07 -33.35
N ALA A 416 -15.24 -10.95 -33.16
CA ALA A 416 -16.60 -10.54 -32.81
C ALA A 416 -16.63 -9.69 -31.52
N ASP A 417 -15.82 -10.06 -30.53
CA ASP A 417 -15.73 -9.36 -29.25
C ASP A 417 -15.17 -7.95 -29.40
N GLU A 418 -14.15 -7.75 -30.25
CA GLU A 418 -13.56 -6.44 -30.53
C GLU A 418 -14.56 -5.51 -31.24
N LEU A 419 -15.30 -6.01 -32.23
CA LEU A 419 -16.34 -5.24 -32.92
C LEU A 419 -17.48 -4.83 -32.00
N ILE A 420 -17.89 -5.73 -31.10
CA ILE A 420 -18.89 -5.44 -30.08
C ILE A 420 -18.36 -4.36 -29.13
N ALA A 421 -17.13 -4.49 -28.63
CA ALA A 421 -16.50 -3.50 -27.75
C ALA A 421 -16.39 -2.13 -28.41
N MET A 422 -15.94 -2.06 -29.67
CA MET A 422 -15.84 -0.82 -30.44
C MET A 422 -17.21 -0.16 -30.62
N LYS A 423 -18.24 -0.94 -30.96
CA LYS A 423 -19.59 -0.42 -31.16
C LYS A 423 -20.24 0.07 -29.86
N ILE A 424 -20.09 -0.67 -28.77
CA ILE A 424 -20.59 -0.28 -27.43
C ILE A 424 -19.95 1.04 -27.00
N GLN A 425 -18.65 1.20 -27.21
CA GLN A 425 -17.90 2.40 -26.84
C GLN A 425 -18.03 3.54 -27.88
N GLY A 426 -18.89 3.38 -28.88
CA GLY A 426 -19.21 4.42 -29.86
C GLY A 426 -18.09 4.71 -30.85
N VAL A 427 -17.13 3.80 -31.06
CA VAL A 427 -16.13 3.94 -32.13
C VAL A 427 -16.83 3.77 -33.48
N THR A 428 -16.96 4.87 -34.24
CA THR A 428 -17.61 4.86 -35.55
C THR A 428 -16.55 4.76 -36.66
N PRO A 429 -16.89 4.18 -37.83
CA PRO A 429 -15.99 4.17 -38.98
C PRO A 429 -15.54 5.58 -39.40
N ALA A 430 -16.43 6.56 -39.29
CA ALA A 430 -16.12 7.97 -39.54
C ALA A 430 -15.05 8.51 -38.57
N TYR A 431 -15.15 8.16 -37.29
CA TYR A 431 -14.15 8.54 -36.28
C TYR A 431 -12.80 7.89 -36.56
N VAL A 432 -12.77 6.58 -36.88
CA VAL A 432 -11.53 5.88 -37.26
C VAL A 432 -10.87 6.55 -38.44
N LYS A 433 -11.63 6.85 -39.50
CA LYS A 433 -11.14 7.54 -40.69
C LYS A 433 -10.55 8.92 -40.34
N GLN A 434 -11.25 9.72 -39.53
CA GLN A 434 -10.76 11.04 -39.12
C GLN A 434 -9.44 10.97 -38.34
N ILE A 435 -9.25 9.96 -37.49
CA ILE A 435 -7.99 9.75 -36.76
C ILE A 435 -6.87 9.28 -37.70
N HIS A 436 -7.18 8.42 -38.67
CA HIS A 436 -6.25 7.99 -39.72
C HIS A 436 -5.83 9.16 -40.63
N ASP A 437 -6.76 10.05 -40.98
CA ASP A 437 -6.51 11.26 -41.77
C ASP A 437 -5.60 12.26 -41.03
N LEU A 438 -5.57 12.21 -39.69
CA LEU A 438 -4.60 12.96 -38.86
C LEU A 438 -3.21 12.29 -38.80
N GLY A 439 -2.98 11.24 -39.60
CA GLY A 439 -1.69 10.55 -39.71
C GLY A 439 -1.39 9.60 -38.55
N MET A 440 -2.38 9.25 -37.73
CA MET A 440 -2.22 8.30 -36.63
C MET A 440 -2.88 6.97 -36.96
N LYS A 441 -2.27 5.85 -36.54
CA LYS A 441 -2.85 4.51 -36.70
C LYS A 441 -2.91 3.81 -35.34
N PRO A 442 -3.88 4.16 -34.48
CA PRO A 442 -4.05 3.51 -33.18
C PRO A 442 -4.42 2.04 -33.31
N THR A 443 -4.07 1.25 -32.29
CA THR A 443 -4.61 -0.10 -32.13
C THR A 443 -6.09 -0.05 -31.79
N VAL A 444 -6.79 -1.18 -31.91
CA VAL A 444 -8.20 -1.31 -31.51
C VAL A 444 -8.39 -0.89 -30.05
N GLU A 445 -7.52 -1.38 -29.16
CA GLU A 445 -7.50 -1.01 -27.73
C GLU A 445 -7.34 0.50 -27.54
N ALA A 446 -6.46 1.14 -28.30
CA ALA A 446 -6.23 2.58 -28.23
C ALA A 446 -7.46 3.38 -28.73
N PHE A 447 -8.13 2.96 -29.80
CA PHE A 447 -9.38 3.60 -30.25
C PHE A 447 -10.50 3.54 -29.20
N ILE A 448 -10.62 2.40 -28.52
CA ILE A 448 -11.55 2.23 -27.40
C ILE A 448 -11.14 3.18 -26.26
N GLY A 449 -9.86 3.20 -25.88
CA GLY A 449 -9.34 4.09 -24.84
C GLY A 449 -9.59 5.58 -25.15
N MET A 450 -9.36 6.00 -26.40
CA MET A 450 -9.61 7.36 -26.87
C MET A 450 -11.09 7.74 -26.75
N ARG A 451 -12.01 6.84 -27.14
CA ARG A 451 -13.45 7.09 -27.02
C ARG A 451 -13.93 7.14 -25.58
N VAL A 452 -13.46 6.22 -24.74
CA VAL A 452 -13.78 6.19 -23.30
C VAL A 452 -13.36 7.50 -22.62
N GLN A 453 -12.21 8.06 -23.01
CA GLN A 453 -11.70 9.33 -22.47
C GLN A 453 -12.26 10.58 -23.18
N GLY A 454 -13.17 10.43 -24.14
CA GLY A 454 -13.77 11.54 -24.86
C GLY A 454 -12.77 12.33 -25.72
N ILE A 455 -11.76 11.67 -26.29
CA ILE A 455 -10.79 12.28 -27.20
C ILE A 455 -11.44 12.48 -28.56
N THR A 456 -11.53 13.73 -28.99
CA THR A 456 -12.08 14.08 -30.30
C THR A 456 -10.96 14.37 -31.31
N PRO A 457 -11.21 14.22 -32.63
CA PRO A 457 -10.23 14.61 -33.65
C PRO A 457 -9.85 16.09 -33.55
N GLU A 458 -10.76 16.95 -33.12
CA GLU A 458 -10.52 18.38 -32.87
C GLU A 458 -9.51 18.58 -31.75
N TYR A 459 -9.68 17.88 -30.62
CA TYR A 459 -8.74 17.93 -29.50
C TYR A 459 -7.33 17.53 -29.95
N ILE A 460 -7.20 16.46 -30.74
CA ILE A 460 -5.89 16.02 -31.22
C ILE A 460 -5.27 17.04 -32.18
N ARG A 461 -6.06 17.60 -33.09
CA ARG A 461 -5.59 18.63 -34.02
C ARG A 461 -5.09 19.88 -33.28
N GLU A 462 -5.85 20.33 -32.27
CA GLU A 462 -5.44 21.47 -31.45
C GLU A 462 -4.19 21.15 -30.63
N MET A 463 -4.12 20.00 -29.98
CA MET A 463 -2.94 19.62 -29.20
C MET A 463 -1.69 19.48 -30.08
N ARG A 464 -1.81 18.89 -31.28
CA ARG A 464 -0.69 18.78 -32.23
C ARG A 464 -0.27 20.12 -32.84
N SER A 465 -1.14 21.13 -32.85
CA SER A 465 -0.73 22.50 -33.19
C SER A 465 0.17 23.15 -32.13
N ILE A 466 0.11 22.62 -30.90
CA ILE A 466 0.93 23.09 -29.78
C ILE A 466 2.21 22.27 -29.70
N ALA A 467 2.09 20.94 -29.73
CA ALA A 467 3.19 19.98 -29.68
C ALA A 467 3.08 18.99 -30.87
N PRO A 468 3.81 19.23 -31.98
CA PRO A 468 3.65 18.47 -33.23
C PRO A 468 3.89 16.96 -33.11
N ASN A 469 4.71 16.54 -32.15
CA ASN A 469 5.18 15.15 -32.01
C ASN A 469 4.37 14.31 -31.02
N LEU A 470 3.15 14.74 -30.64
CA LEU A 470 2.33 14.01 -29.69
C LEU A 470 1.91 12.63 -30.19
N GLY A 471 2.22 11.61 -29.39
CA GLY A 471 1.77 10.23 -29.51
C GLY A 471 0.35 10.02 -28.96
N ILE A 472 -0.23 8.85 -29.26
CA ILE A 472 -1.60 8.52 -28.82
C ILE A 472 -1.66 8.34 -27.30
N ASP A 473 -0.70 7.63 -26.71
CA ASP A 473 -0.66 7.38 -25.27
C ASP A 473 -0.49 8.68 -24.48
N GLU A 474 0.31 9.61 -24.99
CA GLU A 474 0.47 10.96 -24.42
C GLU A 474 -0.84 11.75 -24.48
N LEU A 475 -1.52 11.77 -25.62
CA LEU A 475 -2.82 12.44 -25.76
C LEU A 475 -3.88 11.88 -24.79
N ILE A 476 -3.88 10.55 -24.59
CA ILE A 476 -4.71 9.88 -23.60
C ILE A 476 -4.33 10.32 -22.19
N GLY A 477 -3.03 10.27 -21.83
CA GLY A 477 -2.53 10.71 -20.53
C GLY A 477 -2.90 12.15 -20.21
N MET A 478 -2.71 13.05 -21.17
CA MET A 478 -3.07 14.47 -21.04
C MET A 478 -4.59 14.65 -20.84
N LYS A 479 -5.42 13.94 -21.60
CA LYS A 479 -6.88 14.03 -21.49
C LYS A 479 -7.40 13.50 -20.16
N VAL A 480 -6.84 12.38 -19.69
CA VAL A 480 -7.15 11.77 -18.38
C VAL A 480 -6.87 12.74 -17.24
N GLN A 481 -5.79 13.51 -17.33
CA GLN A 481 -5.42 14.53 -16.34
C GLN A 481 -6.17 15.86 -16.52
N GLY A 482 -7.13 15.93 -17.45
CA GLY A 482 -7.94 17.12 -17.69
C GLY A 482 -7.16 18.28 -18.33
N ILE A 483 -6.11 17.99 -19.09
CA ILE A 483 -5.36 19.01 -19.82
C ILE A 483 -6.17 19.44 -21.04
N THR A 484 -6.36 20.75 -21.17
CA THR A 484 -7.07 21.36 -22.30
C THR A 484 -6.06 22.00 -23.26
N PRO A 485 -6.41 22.16 -24.56
CA PRO A 485 -5.57 22.91 -25.48
C PRO A 485 -5.37 24.37 -25.05
N GLN A 486 -6.36 24.96 -24.38
CA GLN A 486 -6.25 26.29 -23.78
C GLN A 486 -5.13 26.34 -22.75
N TYR A 487 -5.14 25.42 -21.77
CA TYR A 487 -4.10 25.36 -20.74
C TYR A 487 -2.71 25.17 -21.37
N ALA A 488 -2.57 24.24 -22.32
CA ALA A 488 -1.29 24.01 -22.98
C ALA A 488 -0.79 25.24 -23.78
N ARG A 489 -1.70 26.03 -24.38
CA ARG A 489 -1.35 27.30 -25.04
C ARG A 489 -0.89 28.35 -24.03
N GLU A 490 -1.64 28.54 -22.95
CA GLU A 490 -1.33 29.52 -21.90
C GLU A 490 0.04 29.23 -21.27
N MET A 491 0.34 27.97 -20.97
CA MET A 491 1.66 27.59 -20.42
C MET A 491 2.81 27.84 -21.41
N ARG A 492 2.58 27.61 -22.71
CA ARG A 492 3.57 27.90 -23.76
C ARG A 492 3.79 29.40 -23.95
N GLU A 493 2.74 30.21 -23.85
CA GLU A 493 2.82 31.68 -23.91
C GLU A 493 3.61 32.25 -22.73
N LEU A 494 3.57 31.59 -21.58
CA LEU A 494 4.40 31.89 -20.41
C LEU A 494 5.86 31.40 -20.56
N GLY A 495 6.26 30.92 -21.73
CA GLY A 495 7.63 30.53 -22.03
C GLY A 495 8.03 29.14 -21.50
N LEU A 496 7.09 28.37 -20.95
CA LEU A 496 7.34 27.00 -20.50
C LEU A 496 7.28 26.02 -21.68
N GLN A 497 8.10 24.98 -21.62
CA GLN A 497 8.08 23.93 -22.63
C GLN A 497 6.73 23.21 -22.59
N ALA A 498 6.10 23.07 -23.76
CA ALA A 498 4.81 22.40 -23.90
C ALA A 498 5.00 20.90 -24.15
N ASP A 499 5.96 20.28 -23.47
CA ASP A 499 6.17 18.84 -23.52
C ASP A 499 5.10 18.12 -22.68
N PRO A 500 4.74 16.87 -23.04
CA PRO A 500 3.61 16.18 -22.43
C PRO A 500 3.85 15.88 -20.95
N GLU A 501 5.07 15.49 -20.60
CA GLU A 501 5.46 15.11 -19.24
C GLU A 501 5.37 16.30 -18.29
N ASN A 502 5.90 17.46 -18.66
CA ASN A 502 5.82 18.67 -17.85
C ASN A 502 4.39 19.20 -17.75
N LEU A 503 3.63 19.23 -18.85
CA LEU A 503 2.22 19.67 -18.80
C LEU A 503 1.39 18.78 -17.87
N ILE A 504 1.62 17.47 -17.90
CA ILE A 504 1.01 16.52 -16.97
C ILE A 504 1.48 16.78 -15.54
N GLY A 505 2.79 16.86 -15.29
CA GLY A 505 3.36 17.11 -13.97
C GLY A 505 2.81 18.39 -13.33
N MET A 506 2.79 19.48 -14.09
CA MET A 506 2.25 20.76 -13.65
C MET A 506 0.74 20.68 -13.35
N LYS A 507 -0.04 20.03 -14.22
CA LYS A 507 -1.49 19.90 -14.02
C LYS A 507 -1.82 19.05 -12.80
N VAL A 508 -1.10 17.94 -12.59
CA VAL A 508 -1.25 17.04 -11.45
C VAL A 508 -0.96 17.76 -10.13
N GLN A 509 0.05 18.64 -10.10
CA GLN A 509 0.36 19.45 -8.91
C GLN A 509 -0.55 20.67 -8.74
N GLY A 510 -1.53 20.88 -9.64
CA GLY A 510 -2.44 22.02 -9.57
C GLY A 510 -1.78 23.36 -9.87
N ILE A 511 -0.77 23.36 -10.75
CA ILE A 511 -0.13 24.59 -11.23
C ILE A 511 -1.05 25.24 -12.26
N THR A 512 -1.33 26.53 -12.06
CA THR A 512 -2.19 27.33 -12.93
C THR A 512 -1.35 28.38 -13.65
N PRO A 513 -1.78 28.86 -14.83
CA PRO A 513 -1.13 29.98 -15.51
C PRO A 513 -1.01 31.21 -14.60
N GLN A 514 -2.05 31.48 -13.80
CA GLN A 514 -2.04 32.54 -12.79
C GLN A 514 -0.89 32.38 -11.78
N TYR A 515 -0.68 31.16 -11.26
CA TYR A 515 0.42 30.91 -10.32
C TYR A 515 1.78 31.19 -10.97
N VAL A 516 1.97 30.78 -12.22
CA VAL A 516 3.22 31.04 -12.97
C VAL A 516 3.43 32.53 -13.18
N THR A 517 2.40 33.27 -13.62
CA THR A 517 2.46 34.73 -13.79
C THR A 517 2.78 35.44 -12.47
N GLU A 518 2.19 35.01 -11.36
CA GLU A 518 2.46 35.59 -10.05
C GLU A 518 3.89 35.33 -9.57
N ILE A 519 4.46 34.16 -9.86
CA ILE A 519 5.86 33.83 -9.52
C ILE A 519 6.84 34.61 -10.42
N ASP A 520 6.58 34.70 -11.72
CA ASP A 520 7.42 35.46 -12.66
C ASP A 520 7.41 36.96 -12.33
N ALA A 521 6.26 37.51 -11.90
CA ALA A 521 6.15 38.88 -11.41
C ALA A 521 6.99 39.18 -10.16
N LEU A 522 7.41 38.16 -9.41
CA LEU A 522 8.32 38.28 -8.27
C LEU A 522 9.80 38.26 -8.68
N GLY A 523 10.08 38.22 -9.99
CA GLY A 523 11.42 38.25 -10.58
C GLY A 523 12.17 36.92 -10.50
N LEU A 524 11.45 35.82 -10.26
CA LEU A 524 12.01 34.47 -10.26
C LEU A 524 11.88 33.88 -11.66
N LYS A 525 13.02 33.54 -12.28
CA LYS A 525 13.02 32.72 -13.49
C LYS A 525 12.89 31.27 -13.07
N THR A 526 11.81 30.62 -13.48
CA THR A 526 11.50 29.23 -13.14
C THR A 526 11.20 28.44 -14.39
N ASP A 527 11.73 27.23 -14.50
CA ASP A 527 11.26 26.25 -15.47
C ASP A 527 10.09 25.40 -14.93
N ALA A 528 9.67 24.37 -15.67
CA ALA A 528 8.57 23.52 -15.26
C ALA A 528 8.91 22.69 -14.01
N ASP A 529 10.13 22.19 -13.91
CA ASP A 529 10.60 21.36 -12.79
C ASP A 529 10.68 22.19 -11.51
N ASP A 530 11.18 23.42 -11.62
CA ASP A 530 11.20 24.42 -10.53
C ASP A 530 9.79 24.68 -10.00
N LEU A 531 8.84 24.97 -10.88
CA LEU A 531 7.46 25.26 -10.50
C LEU A 531 6.79 24.05 -9.82
N ILE A 532 7.05 22.85 -10.33
CA ILE A 532 6.61 21.58 -9.73
C ILE A 532 7.22 21.43 -8.33
N GLY A 533 8.53 21.60 -8.18
CA GLY A 533 9.22 21.52 -6.90
C GLY A 533 8.68 22.52 -5.87
N MET A 534 8.48 23.77 -6.29
CA MET A 534 7.90 24.82 -5.45
C MET A 534 6.48 24.46 -4.99
N LYS A 535 5.63 23.97 -5.90
CA LYS A 535 4.24 23.63 -5.58
C LYS A 535 4.14 22.42 -4.65
N VAL A 536 4.98 21.40 -4.86
CA VAL A 536 5.09 20.21 -4.01
C VAL A 536 5.45 20.58 -2.57
N GLN A 537 6.34 21.56 -2.40
CA GLN A 537 6.74 22.05 -1.07
C GLN A 537 5.76 23.08 -0.47
N GLY A 538 4.66 23.39 -1.16
CA GLY A 538 3.65 24.35 -0.71
C GLY A 538 4.16 25.79 -0.67
N ILE A 539 5.03 26.16 -1.61
CA ILE A 539 5.50 27.53 -1.79
C ILE A 539 4.39 28.31 -2.50
N THR A 540 4.02 29.46 -1.94
CA THR A 540 2.99 30.34 -2.50
C THR A 540 3.58 31.70 -2.84
N PRO A 541 2.98 32.45 -3.78
CA PRO A 541 3.43 33.81 -4.11
C PRO A 541 3.42 34.73 -2.87
N GLU A 542 2.49 34.55 -1.93
CA GLU A 542 2.44 35.30 -0.66
C GLU A 542 3.66 35.02 0.21
N TYR A 543 4.09 33.77 0.29
CA TYR A 543 5.27 33.38 1.05
C TYR A 543 6.53 34.02 0.48
N VAL A 544 6.69 33.99 -0.85
CA VAL A 544 7.82 34.63 -1.53
C VAL A 544 7.80 36.16 -1.33
N ARG A 545 6.62 36.80 -1.48
CA ARG A 545 6.45 38.24 -1.18
C ARG A 545 6.81 38.58 0.27
N GLY A 546 6.40 37.73 1.22
CA GLY A 546 6.71 37.90 2.64
C GLY A 546 8.22 37.88 2.91
N LEU A 547 8.96 36.97 2.28
CA LEU A 547 10.43 36.91 2.37
C LEU A 547 11.11 38.09 1.66
N GLN A 548 10.61 38.51 0.51
CA GLN A 548 11.13 39.69 -0.19
C GLN A 548 10.91 40.98 0.61
N ALA A 549 9.81 41.09 1.36
CA ALA A 549 9.53 42.20 2.25
C ALA A 549 10.51 42.31 3.43
N THR A 550 11.17 41.21 3.84
CA THR A 550 12.25 41.25 4.84
C THR A 550 13.60 41.67 4.26
N GLY A 551 13.64 42.02 2.95
CA GLY A 551 14.85 42.41 2.24
C GLY A 551 15.67 41.24 1.68
N LEU A 552 15.19 40.00 1.80
CA LEU A 552 15.85 38.82 1.23
C LEU A 552 15.43 38.62 -0.22
N LYS A 553 16.36 38.18 -1.07
CA LYS A 553 16.06 37.78 -2.45
C LYS A 553 16.53 36.35 -2.69
N PRO A 554 15.85 35.35 -2.11
CA PRO A 554 16.21 33.95 -2.32
C PRO A 554 15.90 33.56 -3.78
N ASP A 555 16.78 32.75 -4.37
CA ASP A 555 16.48 32.02 -5.60
C ASP A 555 15.54 30.83 -5.32
N VAL A 556 15.21 30.07 -6.36
CA VAL A 556 14.26 28.94 -6.30
C VAL A 556 14.74 27.86 -5.33
N ASP A 557 16.00 27.43 -5.46
CA ASP A 557 16.59 26.40 -4.61
C ASP A 557 16.59 26.81 -3.14
N ASN A 558 16.93 28.07 -2.87
CA ASN A 558 16.89 28.63 -1.53
C ASN A 558 15.46 28.71 -0.97
N LEU A 559 14.47 29.08 -1.77
CA LEU A 559 13.06 29.10 -1.35
C LEU A 559 12.58 27.70 -0.94
N ILE A 560 12.94 26.69 -1.73
CA ILE A 560 12.68 25.28 -1.44
C ILE A 560 13.37 24.88 -0.13
N GLY A 561 14.66 25.16 0.02
CA GLY A 561 15.42 24.86 1.23
C GLY A 561 14.83 25.53 2.48
N MET A 562 14.48 26.82 2.39
CA MET A 562 13.86 27.56 3.48
C MET A 562 12.52 26.95 3.90
N LYS A 563 11.67 26.59 2.92
CA LYS A 563 10.35 26.01 3.19
C LYS A 563 10.45 24.63 3.84
N VAL A 564 11.37 23.78 3.36
CA VAL A 564 11.65 22.46 3.93
C VAL A 564 12.11 22.56 5.39
N GLN A 565 12.89 23.59 5.73
CA GLN A 565 13.35 23.83 7.12
C GLN A 565 12.34 24.59 7.99
N GLY A 566 11.14 24.90 7.46
CA GLY A 566 10.10 25.62 8.19
C GLY A 566 10.50 27.06 8.54
N ILE A 567 11.28 27.71 7.68
CA ILE A 567 11.59 29.14 7.79
C ILE A 567 10.39 29.92 7.28
N THR A 568 9.89 30.87 8.08
CA THR A 568 8.77 31.73 7.71
C THR A 568 9.20 33.20 7.68
N PRO A 569 8.49 34.08 6.97
CA PRO A 569 8.74 35.52 7.03
C PRO A 569 8.74 36.08 8.46
N GLU A 570 7.88 35.54 9.34
CA GLU A 570 7.81 35.91 10.76
C GLU A 570 9.08 35.50 11.50
N TYR A 571 9.61 34.30 11.23
CA TYR A 571 10.88 33.86 11.78
C TYR A 571 12.02 34.78 11.34
N VAL A 572 12.12 35.11 10.06
CA VAL A 572 13.15 36.03 9.55
C VAL A 572 13.06 37.40 10.24
N LYS A 573 11.84 37.94 10.35
CA LYS A 573 11.60 39.22 11.03
C LYS A 573 12.00 39.17 12.51
N SER A 574 11.65 38.10 13.23
CA SER A 574 12.02 37.94 14.64
C SER A 574 13.54 37.87 14.84
N MET A 575 14.27 37.24 13.92
CA MET A 575 15.74 37.23 13.95
C MET A 575 16.32 38.64 13.72
N GLN A 576 15.74 39.39 12.78
CA GLN A 576 16.11 40.79 12.51
C GLN A 576 15.82 41.72 13.70
N ASP A 577 14.68 41.54 14.37
CA ASP A 577 14.29 42.30 15.57
C ASP A 577 15.23 42.00 16.76
N LEU A 578 15.75 40.77 16.82
CA LEU A 578 16.83 40.41 17.73
C LEU A 578 18.20 40.96 17.31
N GLY A 579 18.31 41.71 16.21
CA GLY A 579 19.54 42.33 15.72
C GLY A 579 20.39 41.43 14.82
N PHE A 580 19.88 40.26 14.42
CA PHE A 580 20.57 39.34 13.50
C PHE A 580 20.07 39.55 12.07
N LYS A 581 20.82 40.30 11.27
CA LYS A 581 20.59 40.44 9.83
C LYS A 581 21.35 39.36 9.08
N LEU A 582 20.78 38.16 9.07
CA LEU A 582 21.39 36.98 8.45
C LEU A 582 21.04 36.86 6.97
N GLY A 583 21.99 36.35 6.19
CA GLY A 583 21.76 35.94 4.80
C GLY A 583 20.87 34.68 4.72
N VAL A 584 20.48 34.31 3.50
CA VAL A 584 19.58 33.16 3.27
C VAL A 584 20.21 31.84 3.75
N GLU A 585 21.44 31.57 3.35
CA GLU A 585 22.19 30.36 3.77
C GLU A 585 22.40 30.31 5.29
N GLU A 586 22.71 31.46 5.90
CA GLU A 586 22.89 31.58 7.35
C GLU A 586 21.59 31.31 8.12
N LEU A 587 20.44 31.76 7.60
CA LEU A 587 19.12 31.47 8.18
C LEU A 587 18.78 29.98 8.10
N ILE A 588 19.07 29.35 6.97
CA ILE A 588 18.93 27.90 6.78
C ILE A 588 19.82 27.16 7.77
N GLY A 589 21.10 27.51 7.84
CA GLY A 589 22.06 26.90 8.77
C GLY A 589 21.66 27.09 10.25
N ALA A 590 21.23 28.30 10.62
CA ALA A 590 20.74 28.61 11.96
C ALA A 590 19.54 27.72 12.32
N LYS A 591 18.55 27.60 11.42
CA LYS A 591 17.34 26.82 11.66
C LYS A 591 17.62 25.31 11.73
N VAL A 592 18.49 24.79 10.86
CA VAL A 592 18.92 23.38 10.88
C VAL A 592 19.61 23.03 12.19
N GLN A 593 20.45 23.93 12.70
CA GLN A 593 21.08 23.77 14.00
C GLN A 593 20.12 24.10 15.16
N GLY A 594 18.87 24.49 14.86
CA GLY A 594 17.79 24.83 15.79
C GLY A 594 18.07 26.07 16.63
N ILE A 595 18.83 27.02 16.12
CA ILE A 595 18.91 28.36 16.67
C ILE A 595 17.57 29.04 16.39
N THR A 596 16.75 29.19 17.43
CA THR A 596 15.45 29.87 17.33
C THR A 596 15.46 31.19 18.10
N PRO A 597 14.51 32.10 17.85
CA PRO A 597 14.37 33.33 18.63
C PRO A 597 14.29 33.06 20.14
N GLU A 598 13.58 32.00 20.54
CA GLU A 598 13.46 31.60 21.95
C GLU A 598 14.81 31.17 22.55
N PHE A 599 15.66 30.48 21.76
CA PHE A 599 17.01 30.12 22.18
C PHE A 599 17.89 31.35 22.39
N ILE A 600 17.80 32.34 21.50
CA ILE A 600 18.55 33.59 21.60
C ILE A 600 18.09 34.40 22.81
N GLU A 601 16.78 34.50 23.05
CA GLU A 601 16.24 35.15 24.24
C GLU A 601 16.67 34.44 25.53
N LYS A 602 16.66 33.10 25.54
CA LYS A 602 17.16 32.30 26.67
C LYS A 602 18.63 32.59 26.94
N ALA A 603 19.47 32.67 25.90
CA ALA A 603 20.87 33.05 26.05
C ALA A 603 21.03 34.47 26.63
N ARG A 604 20.25 35.45 26.14
CA ARG A 604 20.28 36.81 26.69
C ARG A 604 19.85 36.87 28.16
N LYS A 605 18.83 36.09 28.55
CA LYS A 605 18.40 35.98 29.96
C LYS A 605 19.49 35.46 30.90
N HIS A 606 20.41 34.63 30.39
CA HIS A 606 21.55 34.13 31.16
C HIS A 606 22.76 35.09 31.15
N GLY A 607 22.58 36.33 30.67
CA GLY A 607 23.60 37.38 30.73
C GLY A 607 24.59 37.40 29.56
N PHE A 608 24.41 36.56 28.55
CA PHE A 608 25.25 36.60 27.35
C PHE A 608 24.93 37.85 26.51
N GLN A 609 25.86 38.81 26.47
CA GLN A 609 25.81 40.01 25.63
C GLN A 609 26.72 39.84 24.39
N ASN A 610 26.44 40.55 23.29
CA ASN A 610 27.20 40.49 22.03
C ASN A 610 27.30 39.08 21.42
N LEU A 611 26.15 38.41 21.30
CA LEU A 611 26.00 37.11 20.66
C LEU A 611 26.07 37.28 19.13
N THR A 612 27.03 36.61 18.48
CA THR A 612 27.07 36.41 17.02
C THR A 612 26.46 35.05 16.68
N LEU A 613 26.11 34.82 15.41
CA LEU A 613 25.58 33.51 14.98
C LEU A 613 26.56 32.39 15.34
N ASP A 614 27.84 32.52 15.02
CA ASP A 614 28.86 31.51 15.33
C ASP A 614 28.94 31.17 16.82
N LYS A 615 28.82 32.18 17.69
CA LYS A 615 28.80 31.96 19.15
C LYS A 615 27.54 31.23 19.59
N LEU A 616 26.39 31.53 19.00
CA LEU A 616 25.14 30.81 19.29
C LEU A 616 25.21 29.35 18.84
N LEU A 617 25.79 29.09 17.67
CA LEU A 617 26.03 27.74 17.17
C LEU A 617 26.98 26.98 18.10
N ALA A 618 28.09 27.60 18.52
CA ALA A 618 29.04 27.01 19.46
C ALA A 618 28.41 26.72 20.83
N LEU A 619 27.63 27.65 21.38
CA LEU A 619 26.91 27.46 22.65
C LEU A 619 25.94 26.29 22.59
N LYS A 620 25.25 26.13 21.46
CA LYS A 620 24.29 25.05 21.28
C LYS A 620 24.96 23.70 21.06
N GLN A 621 26.02 23.64 20.24
CA GLN A 621 26.78 22.41 20.02
C GLN A 621 27.49 21.93 21.30
N ALA A 622 27.97 22.87 22.13
CA ALA A 622 28.56 22.57 23.43
C ALA A 622 27.53 22.25 24.53
N GLY A 623 26.22 22.34 24.24
CA GLY A 623 25.16 22.03 25.21
C GLY A 623 25.12 22.97 26.42
N VAL A 624 25.60 24.21 26.27
CA VAL A 624 25.74 25.19 27.37
C VAL A 624 24.38 25.73 27.82
N ILE A 625 23.37 25.73 26.93
CA ILE A 625 22.04 26.35 27.14
C ILE A 625 20.92 25.37 26.80
#